data_AF-A0A816GM89-F1
#
_entry.id   AF-A0A816GM89-F1
#
_cell.length_a   1.000
_cell.length_b   1.000
_cell.length_c   1.000
_cell.angle_alpha   90.00
_cell.angle_beta   90.00
_cell.angle_gamma   90.00
#
_symmetry.space_group_name_H-M   'P 1'
#
loop_
_entity.id
_entity.type
_entity.pdbx_description
1 polymer ?
#
loop_
_entity_poly.entity_id
_entity_poly.type
_entity_poly.pdbx_seq_one_letter_code
_entity_poly.pdbx_strand_id
1 'polypeptide(L)'
;MDSETVENATVSQIATDRAQISTCRTKMIEQQNLENFQIIWLDDNINTTEDNLHTVSLLRTIINYLHIFDNIWDCYDYIGTVQDEKVFLIVSGSISENIIPYVYHIPQVQFVYIYCFDVEKHKKWETEYGIVRGI
;
A
#
# COMPACT_ATOMS: atom_id res chain seq x y z
N MET A 1 39.06 5.42 45.24
CA MET A 1 38.86 5.31 43.78
C MET A 1 38.49 3.86 43.47
N ASP A 2 37.46 3.27 44.07
CA ASP A 2 36.00 3.51 44.07
C ASP A 2 35.34 2.66 42.98
N SER A 3 35.08 1.40 43.35
CA SER A 3 34.45 0.32 42.57
C SER A 3 33.07 0.68 41.98
N GLU A 4 32.46 1.73 42.51
CA GLU A 4 31.17 2.31 42.09
C GLU A 4 31.24 2.95 40.70
N THR A 5 32.44 3.31 40.24
CA THR A 5 32.64 3.94 38.92
C THR A 5 32.58 2.93 37.76
N VAL A 6 32.94 1.66 38.01
CA VAL A 6 32.99 0.60 36.98
C VAL A 6 31.60 -0.01 36.74
N GLU A 7 30.77 -0.09 37.79
CA GLU A 7 29.40 -0.61 37.69
C GLU A 7 28.48 0.36 36.92
N ASN A 8 28.61 1.67 37.16
CA ASN A 8 27.86 2.70 36.45
C ASN A 8 28.20 2.78 34.95
N ALA A 9 29.47 2.56 34.59
CA ALA A 9 29.89 2.47 33.19
C ALA A 9 29.27 1.26 32.47
N THR A 10 29.14 0.13 33.17
CA THR A 10 28.59 -1.12 32.62
C THR A 10 27.08 -1.04 32.42
N VAL A 11 26.35 -0.42 33.38
CA VAL A 11 24.91 -0.19 33.28
C VAL A 11 24.57 0.81 32.16
N SER A 12 25.38 1.85 31.97
CA SER A 12 25.21 2.83 30.90
C SER A 12 25.44 2.23 29.50
N GLN A 13 26.35 1.25 29.36
CA GLN A 13 26.59 0.55 28.09
C GLN A 13 25.40 -0.36 27.72
N ILE A 14 24.83 -1.09 28.69
CA ILE A 14 23.65 -1.97 28.48
C ILE A 14 22.39 -1.18 28.12
N ALA A 15 22.21 0.02 28.67
CA ALA A 15 21.11 0.92 28.30
C ALA A 15 21.24 1.44 26.86
N THR A 16 22.47 1.68 26.41
CA THR A 16 22.77 2.15 25.05
C THR A 16 22.56 1.04 24.01
N ASP A 17 22.95 -0.21 24.34
CA ASP A 17 22.70 -1.37 23.49
C ASP A 17 21.20 -1.68 23.35
N ARG A 18 20.41 -1.52 24.43
CA ARG A 18 18.95 -1.67 24.38
C ARG A 18 18.27 -0.57 23.58
N ALA A 19 18.78 0.66 23.59
CA ALA A 19 18.32 1.72 22.73
C ALA A 19 18.68 1.48 21.25
N GLN A 20 19.81 0.81 20.96
CA GLN A 20 20.14 0.36 19.59
C GLN A 20 19.32 -0.84 19.11
N ILE A 21 18.84 -1.72 20.00
CA ILE A 21 17.93 -2.83 19.66
C ILE A 21 16.46 -2.34 19.53
N SER A 22 16.04 -1.34 20.32
CA SER A 22 14.76 -0.65 20.16
C SER A 22 14.74 0.32 18.98
N THR A 23 15.92 0.76 18.55
CA THR A 23 16.11 1.36 17.24
C THR A 23 16.62 0.29 16.29
N CYS A 24 15.88 -0.82 16.21
CA CYS A 24 15.49 -1.30 14.88
C CYS A 24 14.96 -0.06 14.17
N ARG A 25 15.88 0.65 13.51
CA ARG A 25 15.61 1.27 12.25
C ARG A 25 14.97 0.14 11.48
N THR A 26 13.64 0.04 11.55
CA THR A 26 12.83 -0.06 10.35
C THR A 26 13.40 1.05 9.49
N LYS A 27 14.51 0.74 8.81
CA LYS A 27 14.86 1.40 7.59
C LYS A 27 13.57 1.19 6.84
N MET A 28 12.78 2.24 6.74
CA MET A 28 12.13 2.51 5.48
C MET A 28 13.31 2.59 4.52
N ILE A 29 13.77 1.40 4.10
CA ILE A 29 14.18 1.20 2.73
C ILE A 29 12.90 1.70 2.07
N GLU A 30 12.93 2.94 1.58
CA GLU A 30 12.15 3.26 0.39
C GLU A 30 12.46 2.08 -0.50
N GLN A 31 11.56 1.08 -0.50
CA GLN A 31 11.74 -0.10 -1.31
C GLN A 31 11.71 0.49 -2.69
N GLN A 32 12.89 0.77 -3.26
CA GLN A 32 12.96 1.32 -4.58
C GLN A 32 12.25 0.30 -5.43
N ASN A 33 11.20 0.75 -6.12
CA ASN A 33 10.47 -0.15 -6.97
C ASN A 33 11.43 -0.60 -8.07
N LEU A 34 11.82 -1.88 -8.01
CA LEU A 34 12.68 -2.48 -9.03
C LEU A 34 11.85 -2.97 -10.23
N GLU A 35 10.52 -2.91 -10.11
CA GLU A 35 9.57 -3.26 -11.13
C GLU A 35 9.16 -2.00 -11.91
N ASN A 36 8.76 -2.16 -13.17
CA ASN A 36 8.24 -1.06 -13.98
C ASN A 36 6.75 -0.78 -13.72
N PHE A 37 6.19 -1.37 -12.65
CA PHE A 37 4.81 -1.22 -12.25
C PHE A 37 4.64 -1.25 -10.74
N GLN A 38 3.52 -0.72 -10.27
CA GLN A 38 3.08 -0.74 -8.88
C GLN A 38 1.65 -1.24 -8.83
N ILE A 39 1.31 -1.95 -7.76
CA ILE A 39 -0.09 -2.30 -7.48
C ILE A 39 -0.58 -1.42 -6.33
N ILE A 40 -1.73 -0.81 -6.55
CA ILE A 40 -2.40 0.01 -5.55
C ILE A 40 -3.74 -0.66 -5.23
N TRP A 41 -4.04 -0.87 -3.96
CA TRP A 41 -5.34 -1.36 -3.51
C TRP A 41 -6.03 -0.30 -2.66
N LEU A 42 -7.17 0.20 -3.15
CA LEU A 42 -8.05 1.14 -2.46
C LEU A 42 -9.32 0.43 -1.96
N ASP A 43 -9.47 0.33 -0.64
CA ASP A 43 -10.66 -0.22 0.03
C ASP A 43 -10.86 0.46 1.40
N ASP A 44 -12.05 1.04 1.61
CA ASP A 44 -12.47 1.69 2.85
C ASP A 44 -12.57 0.72 4.03
N ASN A 45 -12.60 -0.58 3.73
CA ASN A 45 -12.75 -1.67 4.68
C ASN A 45 -11.54 -2.62 4.69
N ILE A 46 -10.37 -2.21 4.18
CA ILE A 46 -9.21 -3.10 4.01
C ILE A 46 -8.73 -3.80 5.30
N ASN A 47 -8.96 -3.20 6.47
CA ASN A 47 -8.53 -3.75 7.76
C ASN A 47 -9.70 -4.28 8.61
N THR A 48 -10.90 -4.44 8.06
CA THR A 48 -12.10 -4.75 8.86
C THR A 48 -12.45 -6.24 8.91
N THR A 49 -11.96 -7.04 7.97
CA THR A 49 -12.25 -8.49 7.90
C THR A 49 -10.97 -9.33 7.91
N GLU A 50 -11.08 -10.56 8.43
CA GLU A 50 -9.97 -11.52 8.41
C GLU A 50 -9.57 -11.90 6.97
N ASP A 51 -10.54 -12.01 6.07
CA ASP A 51 -10.31 -12.28 4.65
C ASP A 51 -9.48 -11.17 3.97
N ASN A 52 -9.76 -9.90 4.28
CA ASN A 52 -8.99 -8.78 3.73
C ASN A 52 -7.54 -8.81 4.26
N LEU A 53 -7.35 -9.04 5.56
CA LEU A 53 -6.02 -9.17 6.16
C LEU A 53 -5.22 -10.34 5.59
N HIS A 54 -5.89 -11.48 5.36
CA HIS A 54 -5.29 -12.64 4.72
C HIS A 54 -4.91 -12.35 3.26
N THR A 55 -5.78 -11.68 2.51
CA THR A 55 -5.52 -11.29 1.11
C THR A 55 -4.38 -10.30 0.99
N VAL A 56 -4.32 -9.29 1.87
CA VAL A 56 -3.19 -8.36 1.97
C VAL A 56 -1.89 -9.12 2.24
N SER A 57 -1.91 -10.06 3.18
CA SER A 57 -0.75 -10.88 3.50
C SER A 57 -0.30 -11.70 2.30
N LEU A 58 -1.22 -12.32 1.57
CA LEU A 58 -0.94 -13.10 0.37
C LEU A 58 -0.36 -12.21 -0.74
N LEU A 59 -0.98 -11.07 -1.05
CA LEU A 59 -0.50 -10.14 -2.08
C LEU A 59 0.91 -9.64 -1.77
N ARG A 60 1.23 -9.34 -0.51
CA ARG A 60 2.58 -8.96 -0.08
C ARG A 60 3.63 -10.06 -0.25
N THR A 61 3.22 -11.33 -0.35
CA THR A 61 4.17 -12.42 -0.65
C THR A 61 4.49 -12.56 -2.13
N ILE A 62 3.61 -12.05 -3.00
CA ILE A 62 3.70 -12.20 -4.46
C ILE A 62 4.24 -10.92 -5.11
N ILE A 63 3.89 -9.76 -4.56
CA ILE A 63 4.13 -8.44 -5.15
C ILE A 63 5.06 -7.64 -4.26
N ASN A 64 6.16 -7.15 -4.84
CA ASN A 64 7.16 -6.39 -4.09
C ASN A 64 6.70 -4.96 -3.78
N TYR A 65 5.91 -4.36 -4.67
CA TYR A 65 5.50 -2.95 -4.56
C TYR A 65 3.98 -2.80 -4.55
N LEU A 66 3.41 -3.08 -3.38
CA LEU A 66 1.97 -2.97 -3.09
C LEU A 66 1.72 -1.79 -2.15
N HIS A 67 0.93 -0.83 -2.60
CA HIS A 67 0.39 0.25 -1.77
C HIS A 67 -1.07 -0.02 -1.43
N ILE A 68 -1.44 0.28 -0.19
CA ILE A 68 -2.79 0.09 0.32
C ILE A 68 -3.30 1.42 0.85
N PHE A 69 -4.49 1.80 0.42
CA PHE A 69 -5.18 3.01 0.86
C PHE A 69 -6.59 2.68 1.30
N ASP A 70 -7.05 3.34 2.35
CA ASP A 70 -8.45 3.35 2.80
C ASP A 70 -9.15 4.68 2.50
N ASN A 71 -8.40 5.64 1.94
CA ASN A 71 -8.88 6.97 1.57
C ASN A 71 -8.69 7.23 0.07
N ILE A 72 -9.77 7.70 -0.56
CA ILE A 72 -9.82 8.01 -2.00
C ILE A 72 -8.82 9.11 -2.39
N TRP A 73 -8.72 10.17 -1.59
CA TRP A 73 -7.90 11.33 -1.90
C TRP A 73 -6.43 11.06 -1.68
N ASP A 74 -6.07 10.34 -0.61
CA ASP A 74 -4.68 9.93 -0.38
C ASP A 74 -4.20 9.01 -1.52
N CYS A 75 -5.06 8.09 -1.97
CA CYS A 75 -4.79 7.24 -3.14
C CYS A 75 -4.61 8.07 -4.42
N TYR A 76 -5.50 9.04 -4.66
CA TYR A 76 -5.44 9.90 -5.84
C TYR A 76 -4.17 10.75 -5.87
N ASP A 77 -3.84 11.40 -4.75
CA ASP A 77 -2.66 12.23 -4.60
C ASP A 77 -1.39 11.38 -4.80
N TYR A 78 -1.35 10.16 -4.23
CA TYR A 78 -0.24 9.25 -4.44
C TYR A 78 -0.06 8.86 -5.92
N ILE A 79 -1.14 8.50 -6.61
CA ILE A 79 -1.09 8.19 -8.06
C ILE A 79 -0.48 9.37 -8.84
N GLY A 80 -0.80 10.60 -8.46
CA GLY A 80 -0.24 11.81 -9.05
C GLY A 80 1.27 11.99 -8.85
N THR A 81 1.87 11.30 -7.87
CA THR A 81 3.33 11.32 -7.63
C THR A 81 4.09 10.28 -8.47
N VAL A 82 3.39 9.30 -9.06
CA VAL A 82 4.01 8.23 -9.87
C VAL A 82 4.47 8.82 -11.20
N GLN A 83 5.74 8.64 -11.53
CA GLN A 83 6.34 9.23 -12.74
C GLN A 83 6.50 8.19 -13.84
N ASP A 84 7.35 7.20 -13.61
CA ASP A 84 7.84 6.29 -14.65
C ASP A 84 7.18 4.91 -14.61
N GLU A 85 6.52 4.56 -13.50
CA GLU A 85 5.90 3.25 -13.32
C GLU A 85 4.44 3.20 -13.81
N LYS A 86 4.02 2.00 -14.22
CA LYS A 86 2.62 1.71 -14.48
C LYS A 86 1.86 1.38 -13.19
N VAL A 87 0.67 1.92 -13.03
CA VAL A 87 -0.21 1.66 -11.89
C VAL A 87 -1.28 0.66 -12.32
N PHE A 88 -1.38 -0.42 -11.55
CA PHE A 88 -2.54 -1.32 -11.57
C PHE A 88 -3.34 -1.08 -10.30
N LEU A 89 -4.56 -0.57 -10.46
CA LEU A 89 -5.41 -0.16 -9.34
C LEU A 89 -6.47 -1.22 -9.07
N ILE A 90 -6.52 -1.71 -7.84
CA ILE A 90 -7.56 -2.62 -7.33
C ILE A 90 -8.50 -1.78 -6.45
N VAL A 91 -9.80 -1.80 -6.73
CA VAL A 91 -10.80 -1.00 -6.00
C VAL A 91 -11.99 -1.84 -5.58
N SER A 92 -12.52 -1.56 -4.39
CA SER A 92 -13.81 -2.12 -3.99
C SER A 92 -14.94 -1.52 -4.84
N GLY A 93 -15.96 -2.33 -5.14
CA GLY A 93 -17.14 -1.88 -5.89
C GLY A 93 -17.85 -0.68 -5.24
N SER A 94 -17.84 -0.58 -3.90
CA SER A 94 -18.43 0.55 -3.15
C SER A 94 -17.77 1.90 -3.46
N ILE A 95 -16.47 1.91 -3.77
CA ILE A 95 -15.67 3.13 -3.96
C ILE A 95 -15.48 3.46 -5.44
N SER A 96 -15.51 2.43 -6.29
CA SER A 96 -15.22 2.52 -7.71
C SER A 96 -15.97 3.65 -8.45
N GLU A 97 -17.23 3.93 -8.08
CA GLU A 97 -18.04 5.00 -8.71
C GLU A 97 -17.45 6.39 -8.48
N ASN A 98 -16.76 6.56 -7.36
CA ASN A 98 -16.18 7.83 -6.96
C ASN A 98 -14.77 8.01 -7.51
N ILE A 99 -13.94 6.97 -7.58
CA ILE A 99 -12.53 7.12 -7.97
C ILE A 99 -12.30 7.04 -9.48
N ILE A 100 -13.03 6.19 -10.22
CA ILE A 100 -12.78 5.93 -11.65
C ILE A 100 -12.81 7.21 -12.51
N PRO A 101 -13.78 8.13 -12.35
CA PRO A 101 -13.81 9.37 -13.12
C PRO A 101 -12.58 10.27 -12.92
N TYR A 102 -11.87 10.15 -11.79
CA TYR A 102 -10.67 10.93 -11.52
C TYR A 102 -9.39 10.28 -12.03
N VAL A 103 -9.36 8.95 -12.15
CA VAL A 103 -8.12 8.23 -12.50
C VAL A 103 -8.06 7.79 -13.97
N TYR A 104 -9.19 7.75 -14.68
CA TYR A 104 -9.23 7.16 -16.03
C TYR A 104 -8.37 7.87 -17.08
N HIS A 105 -8.09 9.15 -16.86
CA HIS A 105 -7.31 9.97 -17.76
C HIS A 105 -5.83 10.04 -17.38
N ILE A 106 -5.44 9.42 -16.26
CA ILE A 106 -4.05 9.44 -15.77
C ILE A 106 -3.22 8.43 -16.57
N PRO A 107 -2.18 8.85 -17.32
CA PRO A 107 -1.42 7.94 -18.20
C PRO A 107 -0.69 6.79 -17.51
N GLN A 108 -0.37 6.97 -16.22
CA GLN A 108 0.26 5.96 -15.38
C GLN A 108 -0.71 4.83 -15.06
N VAL A 109 -2.02 5.11 -14.95
CA VAL A 109 -3.04 4.11 -14.62
C VAL A 109 -3.28 3.24 -15.84
N GLN A 110 -2.69 2.04 -15.81
CA GLN A 110 -2.77 1.10 -16.92
C GLN A 110 -4.11 0.38 -16.91
N PHE A 111 -4.44 -0.28 -15.79
CA PHE A 111 -5.71 -0.97 -15.61
C PHE A 111 -6.30 -0.77 -14.22
N VAL A 112 -7.63 -0.83 -14.18
CA VAL A 112 -8.42 -0.86 -12.95
C VAL A 112 -9.13 -2.21 -12.85
N TYR A 113 -8.97 -2.86 -11.71
CA TYR A 113 -9.66 -4.07 -11.32
C TYR A 113 -10.64 -3.74 -10.22
N ILE A 114 -11.91 -4.04 -10.45
CA ILE A 114 -12.95 -3.85 -9.45
C ILE A 114 -13.22 -5.22 -8.86
N TYR A 115 -13.34 -5.33 -7.54
CA TYR A 115 -13.93 -6.53 -6.95
C TYR A 115 -15.21 -6.14 -6.24
N CYS A 116 -16.28 -6.85 -6.56
CA CYS A 116 -17.59 -6.59 -6.00
C CYS A 116 -18.42 -7.88 -5.97
N PHE A 117 -19.35 -7.96 -5.02
CA PHE A 117 -20.39 -8.99 -5.06
C PHE A 117 -21.44 -8.72 -6.15
N ASP A 118 -21.59 -7.46 -6.58
CA ASP A 118 -22.55 -7.02 -7.61
C ASP A 118 -21.85 -6.64 -8.91
N VAL A 119 -21.52 -7.67 -9.69
CA VAL A 119 -20.80 -7.55 -10.97
C VAL A 119 -21.62 -6.77 -12.01
N GLU A 120 -22.95 -6.95 -12.00
CA GLU A 120 -23.86 -6.37 -12.99
C GLU A 120 -23.84 -4.83 -12.95
N LYS A 121 -23.73 -4.25 -11.74
CA LYS A 121 -23.70 -2.80 -11.54
C LYS A 121 -22.52 -2.13 -12.26
N HIS A 122 -21.39 -2.83 -12.38
CA HIS A 122 -20.13 -2.24 -12.82
C HIS A 122 -19.72 -2.64 -14.25
N LYS A 123 -20.38 -3.64 -14.86
CA LYS A 123 -20.09 -4.11 -16.25
C LYS A 123 -20.08 -2.98 -17.29
N LYS A 124 -20.92 -1.96 -17.09
CA LYS A 124 -20.97 -0.77 -17.97
C LYS A 124 -19.64 -0.01 -18.07
N TRP A 125 -18.73 -0.15 -17.11
CA TRP A 125 -17.47 0.58 -17.12
C TRP A 125 -16.36 -0.09 -17.90
N GLU A 126 -16.45 -1.40 -18.11
CA GLU A 126 -15.56 -2.09 -19.06
C GLU A 126 -15.70 -1.48 -20.47
N THR A 127 -16.92 -1.06 -20.83
CA THR A 127 -17.20 -0.41 -22.11
C THR A 127 -17.00 1.11 -22.07
N GLU A 128 -17.28 1.78 -20.95
CA GLU A 128 -17.21 3.25 -20.85
C GLU A 128 -15.78 3.79 -20.71
N TYR A 129 -14.94 3.19 -19.86
CA TYR A 129 -13.63 3.75 -19.49
C TYR A 129 -12.43 3.05 -20.14
N GLY A 130 -12.59 1.88 -20.75
CA GLY A 130 -11.55 1.15 -21.50
C GLY A 130 -10.33 0.66 -20.71
N ILE A 131 -10.10 1.21 -19.51
CA ILE A 131 -9.04 0.84 -18.57
C ILE A 131 -9.51 -0.20 -17.54
N VAL A 132 -10.82 -0.43 -17.42
CA VAL A 132 -11.37 -1.47 -16.54
C VAL A 132 -11.22 -2.83 -17.23
N ARG A 133 -10.57 -3.79 -16.56
CA ARG A 133 -10.23 -5.11 -17.13
C ARG A 133 -10.84 -6.31 -16.41
N GLY A 134 -11.58 -6.10 -15.32
CA GLY A 134 -12.28 -7.15 -14.61
C GLY A 134 -13.12 -6.61 -13.45
N ILE A 135 -14.20 -7.34 -13.14
CA ILE A 135 -15.18 -7.08 -12.08
C ILE A 135 -15.48 -8.40 -11.36
#